data_AF-A0AAD4HCQ8-F1
#
_entry.id   AF-A0AAD4HCQ8-F1
#
_cell.length_a   1.000
_cell.length_b   1.000
_cell.length_c   1.000
_cell.angle_alpha   90.00
_cell.angle_beta   90.00
_cell.angle_gamma   90.00
#
_symmetry.space_group_name_H-M   'P 1'
#
loop_
_entity.id
_entity.type
_entity.pdbx_description
1 polymer ?
#
loop_
_entity_poly.entity_id
_entity_poly.type
_entity_poly.pdbx_seq_one_letter_code
_entity_poly.pdbx_strand_id
1 'polypeptide(L)'
;MDMDDMPQTLTIAPGTALERAVAYGQELQSEYKDRPEMRAIFKRTSMIVAFEDPLEAGGDAADVAGQGARVSLATEVNQAILLSQGRPAHPALERIYRHTAASLTQLALIGNGAAALVDMPRELLDA
;
A
#
# COMPACT_ATOMS: atom_id res chain seq x y z
N MET A 1 7.00 16.01 34.97
CA MET A 1 6.63 15.15 33.83
C MET A 1 7.59 14.00 33.89
N ASP A 2 7.15 12.91 34.50
CA ASP A 2 8.02 11.78 34.86
C ASP A 2 8.49 11.06 33.59
N MET A 3 9.79 10.78 33.52
CA MET A 3 10.43 10.10 32.38
C MET A 3 10.06 8.60 32.27
N ASP A 4 9.27 8.07 33.21
CA ASP A 4 8.88 6.65 33.27
C ASP A 4 7.64 6.28 32.42
N ASP A 5 6.98 7.26 31.78
CA ASP A 5 5.78 7.03 30.95
C ASP A 5 6.06 7.06 29.43
N MET A 6 7.33 6.81 29.04
CA MET A 6 7.67 6.53 27.65
C MET A 6 7.17 5.13 27.28
N PRO A 7 6.43 4.96 26.17
CA PRO A 7 5.98 3.63 25.75
C PRO A 7 7.20 2.73 25.56
N GLN A 8 7.31 1.72 26.42
CA GLN A 8 8.34 0.69 26.30
C GLN A 8 8.18 0.04 24.94
N THR A 9 9.13 0.26 24.04
CA THR A 9 9.20 -0.47 22.77
C THR A 9 9.25 -1.95 23.13
N LEU A 10 8.15 -2.67 22.87
CA LEU A 10 8.04 -4.10 23.11
C LEU A 10 9.07 -4.80 22.20
N THR A 11 10.27 -5.04 22.72
CA THR A 11 11.26 -5.92 22.09
C THR A 11 10.76 -7.35 22.24
N ILE A 12 9.88 -7.75 21.34
CA ILE A 12 9.36 -9.13 21.25
C ILE A 12 10.51 -9.99 20.74
N ALA A 13 10.89 -11.04 21.49
CA ALA A 13 11.91 -11.97 21.05
C ALA A 13 11.49 -12.60 19.70
N PRO A 14 12.39 -12.77 18.70
CA PRO A 14 12.01 -13.16 17.34
C PRO A 14 11.18 -14.45 17.25
N GLY A 15 11.51 -15.46 18.07
CA GLY A 15 10.74 -16.71 18.15
C GLY A 15 9.30 -16.49 18.59
N THR A 16 9.09 -15.61 19.58
CA THR A 16 7.75 -15.27 20.08
C THR A 16 6.95 -14.39 19.10
N ALA A 17 7.63 -13.59 18.26
CA ALA A 17 6.97 -12.79 17.23
C ALA A 17 6.43 -13.66 16.10
N LEU A 18 7.24 -14.62 15.63
CA LEU A 18 6.85 -15.55 14.58
C LEU A 18 5.68 -16.45 15.01
N GLU A 19 5.74 -17.02 16.21
CA GLU A 19 4.65 -17.83 16.77
C GLU A 19 3.33 -17.05 16.83
N ARG A 20 3.38 -15.79 17.28
CA ARG A 20 2.21 -14.91 17.30
C ARG A 20 1.67 -14.60 15.90
N ALA A 21 2.56 -14.35 14.93
CA ALA A 21 2.16 -14.08 13.55
C ALA A 21 1.48 -15.30 12.92
N VAL A 22 2.01 -16.51 13.15
CA VAL A 22 1.42 -17.77 12.67
C VAL A 22 0.06 -18.01 13.32
N ALA A 23 -0.05 -17.85 14.64
CA ALA A 23 -1.31 -18.01 15.35
C ALA A 23 -2.39 -17.04 14.84
N TYR A 24 -2.04 -15.76 14.67
CA TYR A 24 -2.94 -14.75 14.10
C TYR A 24 -3.38 -15.11 12.67
N GLY A 25 -2.46 -15.58 11.83
CA GLY A 25 -2.77 -16.01 10.47
C GLY A 25 -3.75 -17.18 10.43
N GLN A 26 -3.63 -18.14 11.35
CA GLN A 26 -4.54 -19.28 11.47
C GLN A 26 -5.94 -18.85 11.92
N GLU A 27 -6.04 -17.93 12.89
CA GLU A 27 -7.30 -17.35 13.35
C GLU A 27 -8.01 -16.62 12.19
N LEU A 28 -7.28 -15.76 11.47
CA LEU A 28 -7.81 -15.03 10.33
C LEU A 28 -8.27 -15.98 9.21
N GLN A 29 -7.50 -17.04 8.92
CA GLN A 29 -7.91 -18.04 7.93
C GLN A 29 -9.21 -18.77 8.33
N SER A 30 -9.40 -19.05 9.63
CA SER A 30 -10.61 -19.67 10.17
C SER A 30 -11.82 -18.73 10.03
N GLU A 31 -11.64 -17.44 10.35
CA GLU A 31 -12.69 -16.42 10.25
C GLU A 31 -13.21 -16.27 8.81
N TYR A 32 -12.31 -16.31 7.83
CA TYR A 32 -12.64 -16.09 6.42
C TYR A 32 -12.78 -17.39 5.60
N LYS A 33 -12.88 -18.56 6.24
CA LYS A 33 -12.89 -19.87 5.57
C LYS A 33 -14.00 -20.05 4.51
N ASP A 34 -15.14 -19.41 4.71
CA ASP A 34 -16.33 -19.53 3.85
C ASP A 34 -16.27 -18.57 2.64
N ARG A 35 -15.18 -17.80 2.49
CA ARG A 35 -14.95 -16.86 1.39
C ARG A 35 -13.91 -17.40 0.41
N PRO A 36 -14.32 -18.04 -0.71
CA PRO A 36 -13.39 -18.68 -1.63
C PRO A 36 -12.36 -17.70 -2.23
N GLU A 37 -12.73 -16.44 -2.42
CA GLU A 37 -11.85 -15.36 -2.87
C GLU A 37 -10.68 -15.10 -1.93
N MET A 38 -10.85 -15.33 -0.62
CA MET A 38 -9.82 -15.11 0.39
C MET A 38 -8.77 -16.22 0.41
N ARG A 39 -9.10 -17.42 -0.09
CA ARG A 39 -8.17 -18.57 -0.08
C ARG A 39 -6.89 -18.30 -0.86
N ALA A 40 -7.00 -17.62 -2.00
CA ALA A 40 -5.85 -17.26 -2.82
C ALA A 40 -4.95 -16.24 -2.10
N ILE A 41 -5.57 -15.26 -1.43
CA ILE A 41 -4.87 -14.22 -0.67
C ILE A 41 -4.09 -14.86 0.48
N PHE A 42 -4.73 -15.72 1.29
CA PHE A 42 -4.04 -16.41 2.38
C PHE A 42 -2.85 -17.23 1.90
N LYS A 43 -3.03 -18.02 0.82
CA LYS A 43 -1.93 -18.82 0.25
C LYS A 43 -0.77 -17.95 -0.20
N ARG A 44 -1.07 -16.80 -0.83
CA ARG A 44 -0.07 -15.86 -1.31
C ARG A 44 0.63 -15.15 -0.17
N THR A 45 -0.06 -14.74 0.89
CA THR A 45 0.56 -14.02 2.02
C THR A 45 1.32 -14.97 2.96
N SER A 46 0.84 -16.21 3.16
CA SER A 46 1.50 -17.17 4.05
C SER A 46 2.90 -17.58 3.58
N MET A 47 3.21 -17.42 2.29
CA MET A 47 4.53 -17.76 1.75
C MET A 47 5.66 -16.93 2.35
N ILE A 48 5.37 -15.70 2.83
CA ILE A 48 6.37 -14.79 3.39
C ILE A 48 7.09 -15.45 4.57
N VAL A 49 6.36 -16.25 5.35
CA VAL A 49 6.89 -16.97 6.53
C VAL A 49 7.93 -18.03 6.16
N ALA A 50 7.99 -18.46 4.90
CA ALA A 50 8.96 -19.47 4.45
C ALA A 50 10.37 -18.90 4.21
N PHE A 51 10.53 -17.57 4.22
CA PHE A 51 11.80 -16.90 3.91
C PHE A 51 12.32 -16.16 5.14
N GLU A 52 13.65 -16.23 5.33
CA GLU A 52 14.33 -15.44 6.36
C GLU A 52 14.29 -13.94 6.02
N ASP A 53 14.54 -13.60 4.76
CA ASP A 53 14.27 -12.29 4.18
C ASP A 53 13.39 -12.43 2.92
N PRO A 54 12.09 -12.08 2.99
CA PRO A 54 11.18 -12.16 1.86
C PRO A 54 11.48 -11.14 0.76
N LEU A 55 12.17 -10.03 1.06
CA LEU A 55 12.55 -9.02 0.06
C LEU A 55 13.72 -9.51 -0.78
N GLU A 56 14.72 -10.15 -0.15
CA GLU A 56 15.85 -10.76 -0.88
C GLU A 56 15.43 -12.00 -1.67
N ALA A 57 14.46 -12.77 -1.17
CA ALA A 57 13.94 -13.96 -1.84
C ALA A 57 13.32 -13.66 -3.23
N GLY A 58 12.86 -12.43 -3.46
CA GLY A 58 12.27 -12.00 -4.72
C GLY A 58 10.90 -12.61 -5.03
N GLY A 59 10.44 -12.40 -6.26
CA GLY A 59 9.16 -12.92 -6.75
C GLY A 59 7.96 -12.52 -5.88
N ASP A 60 7.00 -13.43 -5.72
CA ASP A 60 5.78 -13.17 -4.95
C ASP A 60 6.04 -12.84 -3.46
N ALA A 61 7.14 -13.31 -2.87
CA ALA A 61 7.48 -12.98 -1.47
C ALA A 61 7.80 -11.49 -1.33
N ALA A 62 8.67 -10.99 -2.23
CA ALA A 62 9.08 -9.60 -2.25
C ALA A 62 7.92 -8.69 -2.66
N ASP A 63 7.07 -9.13 -3.59
CA ASP A 63 5.90 -8.36 -4.03
C ASP A 63 4.93 -8.10 -2.88
N VAL A 64 4.65 -9.11 -2.04
CA VAL A 64 3.71 -8.96 -0.91
C VAL A 64 4.36 -8.25 0.28
N ALA A 65 5.62 -8.53 0.58
CA ALA A 65 6.34 -7.92 1.71
C ALA A 65 6.85 -6.49 1.41
N GLY A 66 6.90 -6.12 0.14
CA GLY A 66 7.51 -4.90 -0.36
C GLY A 66 6.79 -3.60 0.01
N GLN A 67 7.52 -2.49 -0.14
CA GLN A 67 6.96 -1.16 0.07
C GLN A 67 5.82 -0.85 -0.92
N GLY A 68 5.91 -1.34 -2.15
CA GLY A 68 4.87 -1.20 -3.16
C GLY A 68 3.51 -1.73 -2.69
N ALA A 69 3.47 -2.94 -2.12
CA ALA A 69 2.24 -3.51 -1.58
C ALA A 69 1.66 -2.68 -0.43
N ARG A 70 2.50 -2.15 0.47
CA ARG A 70 2.05 -1.24 1.54
C ARG A 70 1.44 0.05 0.99
N VAL A 71 2.05 0.64 -0.04
CA VAL A 71 1.53 1.86 -0.69
C VAL A 71 0.20 1.59 -1.38
N SER A 72 0.07 0.47 -2.09
CA SER A 72 -1.20 0.06 -2.72
C SER A 72 -2.29 -0.17 -1.68
N LEU A 73 -2.01 -0.91 -0.61
CA LEU A 73 -2.96 -1.15 0.48
C LEU A 73 -3.39 0.17 1.14
N ALA A 74 -2.45 1.05 1.46
CA ALA A 74 -2.77 2.35 2.04
C ALA A 74 -3.67 3.18 1.12
N THR A 75 -3.43 3.13 -0.19
CA THR A 75 -4.26 3.81 -1.19
C THR A 75 -5.68 3.24 -1.21
N GLU A 76 -5.84 1.92 -1.26
CA GLU A 76 -7.16 1.26 -1.27
C GLU A 76 -7.95 1.53 0.01
N VAL A 77 -7.29 1.43 1.17
CA VAL A 77 -7.92 1.70 2.47
C VAL A 77 -8.36 3.16 2.57
N ASN A 78 -7.51 4.11 2.15
CA ASN A 78 -7.87 5.53 2.14
C ASN A 78 -9.09 5.79 1.24
N GLN A 79 -9.15 5.18 0.06
CA GLN A 79 -10.30 5.29 -0.84
C GLN A 79 -11.57 4.71 -0.20
N ALA A 80 -11.49 3.53 0.42
CA ALA A 80 -12.61 2.90 1.09
C ALA A 80 -13.15 3.74 2.26
N ILE A 81 -12.26 4.39 3.04
CA ILE A 81 -12.62 5.32 4.10
C ILE A 81 -13.34 6.55 3.53
N LEU A 82 -12.82 7.14 2.45
CA LEU A 82 -13.47 8.30 1.83
C LEU A 82 -14.87 7.95 1.32
N LEU A 83 -15.02 6.80 0.66
CA LEU A 83 -16.31 6.32 0.18
C LEU A 83 -17.30 6.05 1.31
N SER A 84 -16.85 5.46 2.42
CA SER A 84 -17.73 5.22 3.59
C SER A 84 -18.21 6.52 4.25
N GLN A 85 -17.46 7.62 4.09
CA GLN A 85 -17.84 8.97 4.52
C GLN A 85 -18.72 9.71 3.49
N GLY A 86 -19.08 9.09 2.38
CA GLY A 86 -19.79 9.74 1.28
C GLY A 86 -18.93 10.74 0.49
N ARG A 87 -17.61 10.68 0.65
CA ARG A 87 -16.64 11.52 -0.07
C ARG A 87 -16.14 10.80 -1.33
N PRO A 88 -15.68 11.54 -2.35
CA PRO A 88 -15.08 10.92 -3.53
C PRO A 88 -13.85 10.08 -3.15
N ALA A 89 -13.74 8.87 -3.70
CA ALA A 89 -12.60 7.97 -3.48
C ALA A 89 -11.24 8.63 -3.81
N HIS A 90 -11.22 9.43 -4.87
CA HIS A 90 -10.06 10.23 -5.25
C HIS A 90 -10.26 11.69 -4.82
N PRO A 91 -9.33 12.25 -4.02
CA PRO A 91 -9.34 13.67 -3.70
C PRO A 91 -9.45 14.53 -4.96
N ALA A 92 -10.15 15.66 -4.87
CA ALA A 92 -10.33 16.56 -6.01
C ALA A 92 -8.98 17.01 -6.62
N LEU A 93 -7.97 17.25 -5.78
CA LEU A 93 -6.63 17.61 -6.22
C LEU A 93 -5.96 16.52 -7.06
N GLU A 94 -6.05 15.25 -6.62
CA GLU A 94 -5.52 14.11 -7.37
C GLU A 94 -6.23 13.99 -8.73
N ARG A 95 -7.55 14.15 -8.75
CA ARG A 95 -8.33 14.11 -10.01
C ARG A 95 -7.88 15.21 -10.97
N ILE A 96 -7.69 16.43 -10.49
CA ILE A 96 -7.21 17.56 -11.30
C ILE A 96 -5.80 17.26 -11.81
N TYR A 97 -4.89 16.82 -10.94
CA TYR A 97 -3.53 16.46 -11.33
C TYR A 97 -3.52 15.41 -12.46
N ARG A 98 -4.25 14.30 -12.29
CA ARG A 98 -4.33 13.23 -13.30
C ARG A 98 -4.95 13.74 -14.61
N HIS A 99 -6.00 14.53 -14.53
CA HIS A 99 -6.67 15.08 -15.71
C HIS A 99 -5.75 16.06 -16.47
N THR A 100 -5.02 16.91 -15.76
CA THR A 100 -4.05 17.84 -16.34
C THR A 100 -2.89 17.09 -16.98
N ALA A 101 -2.32 16.08 -16.30
CA ALA A 101 -1.23 15.26 -16.85
C ALA A 101 -1.64 14.51 -18.12
N ALA A 102 -2.86 13.94 -18.15
CA ALA A 102 -3.40 13.31 -19.35
C ALA A 102 -3.64 14.33 -20.47
N SER A 103 -4.16 15.51 -20.15
CA SER A 103 -4.39 16.59 -21.11
C SER A 103 -3.09 17.10 -21.73
N LEU A 104 -2.03 17.26 -20.93
CA LEU A 104 -0.70 17.66 -21.41
C LEU A 104 -0.10 16.61 -22.34
N THR A 105 -0.21 15.33 -21.98
CA THR A 105 0.21 14.22 -22.85
C THR A 105 -0.52 14.27 -24.19
N GLN A 106 -1.84 14.47 -24.17
CA GLN A 106 -2.65 14.57 -25.38
C GLN A 106 -2.25 15.79 -26.23
N LEU A 107 -2.03 16.95 -25.61
CA LEU A 107 -1.58 18.17 -26.29
C LEU A 107 -0.22 17.99 -26.95
N ALA A 108 0.73 17.33 -26.28
CA ALA A 108 2.04 17.01 -26.85
C ALA A 108 1.91 16.09 -28.08
N LEU A 109 1.06 15.06 -28.01
CA LEU A 109 0.84 14.13 -29.11
C LEU A 109 0.23 14.78 -30.36
N ILE A 110 -0.58 15.83 -30.21
CA ILE A 110 -1.14 16.59 -31.34
C ILE A 110 -0.21 17.73 -31.83
N GLY A 111 1.03 17.78 -31.33
CA GLY A 111 2.06 18.71 -31.80
C GLY A 111 2.19 20.02 -31.02
N ASN A 112 1.54 20.18 -29.87
CA ASN A 112 1.79 21.32 -29.00
C ASN A 112 3.10 21.12 -28.22
N GLY A 113 4.19 21.68 -28.74
CA GLY A 113 5.52 21.55 -28.13
C GLY A 113 5.66 22.17 -26.74
N ALA A 114 4.83 23.16 -26.37
CA ALA A 114 4.87 23.74 -25.03
C ALA A 114 4.37 22.75 -23.97
N ALA A 115 3.34 21.95 -24.30
CA ALA A 115 2.84 20.92 -23.40
C ALA A 115 3.87 19.83 -23.09
N ALA A 116 4.79 19.55 -24.03
CA ALA A 116 5.87 18.57 -23.83
C ALA A 116 6.97 19.06 -22.88
N LEU A 117 7.04 20.37 -22.59
CA LEU A 117 8.03 20.96 -21.70
C LEU A 117 7.54 21.10 -20.24
N VAL A 118 6.27 20.78 -19.97
CA VAL A 118 5.68 20.90 -18.64
C VAL A 118 6.04 19.68 -17.79
N ASP A 119 6.63 19.92 -16.62
CA ASP A 119 6.99 18.90 -15.64
C ASP A 119 5.99 18.90 -14.47
N MET A 120 4.91 18.13 -14.61
CA MET A 120 3.80 18.12 -13.64
C MET A 120 4.22 17.88 -12.18
N PRO A 121 5.07 16.89 -11.85
CA PRO A 121 5.59 16.73 -10.49
C PRO A 121 6.27 17.99 -9.95
N ARG A 122 7.17 18.59 -10.74
CA ARG A 122 7.89 19.80 -10.35
C ARG A 122 6.93 20.98 -10.16
N GLU A 123 6.03 21.19 -11.10
CA GLU A 123 5.05 22.29 -11.05
C GLU A 123 4.03 22.14 -9.90
N LEU A 124 3.80 20.93 -9.38
CA LEU A 124 2.89 20.71 -8.25
C LEU A 124 3.58 20.78 -6.89
N LEU A 125 4.81 20.26 -6.79
CA LEU A 125 5.50 20.07 -5.52
C LEU A 125 6.46 21.21 -5.16
N ASP A 126 7.01 21.90 -6.16
CA ASP A 126 8.04 22.93 -5.99
C ASP A 126 7.53 24.36 -6.25
N ALA A 127 6.20 24.54 -6.27
CA ALA A 127 5.52 25.80 -6.57
C ALA A 127 5.61 26.86 -5.45
#